data_AF-A0A399RJF7-F1
#
_entry.id   AF-A0A399RJF7-F1
#
_cell.length_a   1.000
_cell.length_b   1.000
_cell.length_c   1.000
_cell.angle_alpha   90.00
_cell.angle_beta   90.00
_cell.angle_gamma   90.00
#
_symmetry.space_group_name_H-M   'P 1'
#
loop_
_entity.id
_entity.type
_entity.pdbx_description
1 polymer ?
#
loop_
_entity_poly.entity_id
_entity_poly.type
_entity_poly.pdbx_seq_one_letter_code
_entity_poly.pdbx_strand_id
1 'polypeptide(L)'
;MHHQVLLTSIVVLFAFPAAADPLIEQAHASTGAAGPLYVYEMEYSDGEVHATGKVDPSQPEGQRITIYTPDESEWDDDFRETITSIDSEVTGDIFCDDLAAQIPATARRIEETDDTVQFAFTPVPGEESDDMERKILKKVKASATLSKADGQVLSFSMSLPKPFKPAMIAKINTFQLDATCVRAPDGRTYLEAMQMDVSGSAMMQAFSQTVTQRITKLLDPVSIP
;
A
#
# COMPACT_ATOMS: atom_id res chain seq x y z
N MET A 1 34.78 21.29 64.24
CA MET A 1 33.94 20.33 63.52
C MET A 1 33.22 21.09 62.42
N HIS A 2 33.64 20.93 61.17
CA HIS A 2 33.08 21.61 60.00
C HIS A 2 32.00 20.74 59.36
N HIS A 3 30.81 21.30 59.12
CA HIS A 3 29.75 20.67 58.33
C HIS A 3 29.88 21.10 56.87
N GLN A 4 30.24 20.15 56.00
CA GLN A 4 30.15 20.29 54.55
C GLN A 4 28.76 19.83 54.10
N VAL A 5 27.98 20.74 53.53
CA VAL A 5 26.72 20.44 52.85
C VAL A 5 27.04 20.25 51.37
N LEU A 6 26.94 19.01 50.89
CA LEU A 6 27.01 18.67 49.47
C LEU A 6 25.64 18.94 48.82
N LEU A 7 25.59 19.92 47.93
CA LEU A 7 24.46 20.18 47.03
C LEU A 7 24.59 19.29 45.79
N THR A 8 23.81 18.22 45.74
CA THR A 8 23.67 17.38 44.55
C THR A 8 22.63 18.03 43.62
N SER A 9 23.08 18.58 42.49
CA SER A 9 22.19 19.09 41.44
C SER A 9 21.64 17.91 40.62
N ILE A 10 20.34 17.65 40.72
CA ILE A 10 19.63 16.69 39.86
C ILE A 10 19.22 17.41 38.58
N VAL A 11 19.85 17.05 37.46
CA VAL A 11 19.40 17.45 36.12
C VAL A 11 18.26 16.52 35.72
N VAL A 12 17.03 17.03 35.71
CA VAL A 12 15.86 16.31 35.19
C VAL A 12 15.85 16.49 33.67
N LEU A 13 16.29 15.47 32.94
CA LEU A 13 16.09 15.37 31.49
C LEU A 13 14.62 14.99 31.25
N PHE A 14 13.78 15.99 30.95
CA PHE A 14 12.45 15.74 30.40
C PHE A 14 12.60 15.22 28.97
N ALA A 15 12.49 13.89 28.81
CA ALA A 15 12.23 13.30 27.51
C ALA A 15 10.78 13.65 27.15
N PHE A 16 10.58 14.69 26.34
CA PHE A 16 9.28 14.92 25.72
C PHE A 16 9.00 13.75 24.78
N PRO A 17 7.83 13.09 24.89
CA PRO A 17 7.42 12.13 23.87
C PRO A 17 7.41 12.87 22.54
N ALA A 18 8.04 12.29 21.51
CA ALA A 18 7.93 12.80 20.16
C ALA A 18 6.45 12.81 19.79
N ALA A 19 5.85 14.00 19.72
CA ALA A 19 4.50 14.15 19.20
C ALA A 19 4.49 13.62 17.76
N ALA A 20 3.40 12.95 17.37
CA ALA A 20 3.24 12.48 16.00
C ALA A 20 3.28 13.68 15.04
N ASP A 21 3.78 13.47 13.84
CA ASP A 21 3.79 14.52 12.83
C ASP A 21 2.32 14.86 12.46
N PRO A 22 1.90 16.13 12.53
CA PRO A 22 0.51 16.51 12.23
C PRO A 22 0.04 16.05 10.85
N LEU A 23 0.96 15.94 9.87
CA LEU A 23 0.61 15.48 8.54
C LEU A 23 0.32 13.97 8.51
N ILE A 24 1.01 13.18 9.34
CA ILE A 24 0.74 11.75 9.50
C ILE A 24 -0.59 11.56 10.24
N GLU A 25 -0.85 12.36 11.28
CA GLU A 25 -2.15 12.35 11.97
C GLU A 25 -3.30 12.65 11.01
N GLN A 26 -3.12 13.65 10.15
CA GLN A 26 -4.09 14.00 9.11
C GLN A 26 -4.29 12.86 8.10
N ALA A 27 -3.21 12.22 7.66
CA ALA A 27 -3.29 11.07 6.75
C ALA A 27 -4.08 9.91 7.38
N HIS A 28 -3.81 9.56 8.63
CA HIS A 28 -4.57 8.52 9.35
C HIS A 28 -6.04 8.89 9.55
N ALA A 29 -6.34 10.17 9.78
CA ALA A 29 -7.72 10.63 9.90
C ALA A 29 -8.52 10.51 8.59
N SER A 30 -7.83 10.33 7.45
CA SER A 30 -8.46 10.15 6.14
C SER A 30 -8.70 8.68 5.78
N THR A 31 -8.13 7.72 6.50
CA THR A 31 -8.33 6.29 6.26
C THR A 31 -9.79 5.88 6.48
N GLY A 32 -10.35 5.15 5.52
CA GLY A 32 -11.75 4.74 5.52
C GLY A 32 -12.72 5.90 5.25
N ALA A 33 -12.24 6.98 4.62
CA ALA A 33 -13.10 8.10 4.27
C ALA A 33 -14.20 7.65 3.30
N ALA A 34 -15.45 7.80 3.74
CA ALA A 34 -16.62 7.52 2.92
C ALA A 34 -16.64 8.40 1.67
N GLY A 35 -17.10 7.84 0.56
CA GLY A 35 -17.28 8.56 -0.69
C GLY A 35 -17.92 7.66 -1.75
N PRO A 36 -18.11 8.18 -2.97
CA PRO A 36 -18.68 7.39 -4.05
C PRO A 36 -17.80 6.18 -4.40
N LEU A 37 -18.45 5.13 -4.90
CA LEU A 37 -17.76 4.07 -5.63
C LEU A 37 -17.53 4.53 -7.07
N TYR A 38 -16.43 4.11 -7.67
CA TYR A 38 -16.09 4.43 -9.05
C TYR A 38 -16.07 3.17 -9.91
N VAL A 39 -16.56 3.28 -11.14
CA VAL A 39 -16.21 2.35 -12.22
C VAL A 39 -14.86 2.78 -12.78
N TYR A 40 -14.04 1.84 -13.20
CA TYR A 40 -12.75 2.15 -13.78
C TYR A 40 -12.35 1.14 -14.85
N GLU A 41 -11.48 1.58 -15.76
CA GLU A 41 -10.77 0.70 -16.68
C GLU A 41 -9.37 0.47 -16.15
N MET A 42 -8.87 -0.75 -16.29
CA MET A 42 -7.55 -1.13 -15.79
C MET A 42 -6.81 -2.08 -16.73
N GLU A 43 -5.49 -2.07 -16.56
CA GLU A 43 -4.55 -3.06 -17.06
C GLU A 43 -4.01 -3.87 -15.87
N TYR A 44 -3.94 -5.19 -16.05
CA TYR A 44 -3.41 -6.13 -15.09
C TYR A 44 -2.37 -7.03 -15.77
N SER A 45 -1.29 -7.35 -15.06
CA SER A 45 -0.35 -8.38 -15.49
C SER A 45 0.35 -9.01 -14.30
N ASP A 46 0.53 -10.33 -14.28
CA ASP A 46 1.29 -11.05 -13.23
C ASP A 46 2.40 -11.98 -13.78
N GLY A 47 2.59 -11.96 -15.11
CA GLY A 47 3.57 -12.76 -15.84
C GLY A 47 2.95 -13.96 -16.57
N GLU A 48 1.79 -14.43 -16.11
CA GLU A 48 0.99 -15.49 -16.74
C GLU A 48 -0.24 -14.88 -17.42
N VAL A 49 -0.93 -14.00 -16.70
CA VAL A 49 -2.09 -13.27 -17.18
C VAL A 49 -1.64 -11.87 -17.59
N HIS A 50 -2.14 -11.42 -18.75
CA HIS A 50 -2.19 -10.01 -19.12
C HIS A 50 -3.61 -9.68 -19.56
N ALA A 51 -4.26 -8.76 -18.86
CA ALA A 51 -5.65 -8.43 -19.11
C ALA A 51 -5.87 -6.92 -19.12
N THR A 52 -6.77 -6.47 -19.99
CA THR A 52 -7.35 -5.13 -19.91
C THR A 52 -8.86 -5.26 -19.80
N GLY A 53 -9.50 -4.33 -19.08
CA GLY A 53 -10.93 -4.41 -18.88
C GLY A 53 -11.50 -3.29 -18.04
N LYS A 54 -12.79 -3.41 -17.76
CA LYS A 54 -13.57 -2.53 -16.91
C LYS A 54 -13.97 -3.26 -15.64
N VAL A 55 -13.87 -2.56 -14.52
CA VAL A 55 -14.34 -3.01 -13.22
C VAL A 55 -15.47 -2.10 -12.74
N ASP A 56 -16.63 -2.68 -12.49
CA ASP A 56 -17.79 -2.04 -11.89
C ASP A 56 -18.11 -2.70 -10.53
N PRO A 57 -17.60 -2.14 -9.42
CA PRO A 57 -17.79 -2.73 -8.10
C PRO A 57 -19.25 -2.66 -7.61
N SER A 58 -20.15 -1.92 -8.28
CA SER A 58 -21.57 -1.91 -7.92
C SER A 58 -22.35 -3.12 -8.42
N GLN A 59 -21.78 -3.91 -9.34
CA GLN A 59 -22.43 -5.12 -9.84
C GLN A 59 -22.32 -6.28 -8.84
N PRO A 60 -23.25 -7.25 -8.90
CA PRO A 60 -23.11 -8.50 -8.17
C PRO A 60 -21.81 -9.23 -8.54
N GLU A 61 -21.30 -10.04 -7.61
CA GLU A 61 -20.22 -10.99 -7.88
C GLU A 61 -20.55 -11.86 -9.11
N GLY A 62 -19.54 -12.12 -9.93
CA GLY A 62 -19.59 -12.73 -11.26
C GLY A 62 -19.91 -11.74 -12.39
N GLN A 63 -20.18 -10.47 -12.10
CA GLN A 63 -20.57 -9.45 -13.08
C GLN A 63 -19.80 -8.13 -12.95
N ARG A 64 -18.80 -8.06 -12.07
CA ARG A 64 -18.07 -6.81 -11.80
C ARG A 64 -17.00 -6.54 -12.84
N ILE A 65 -16.44 -7.58 -13.45
CA ILE A 65 -15.35 -7.46 -14.42
C ILE A 65 -15.84 -7.72 -15.84
N THR A 66 -15.54 -6.79 -16.75
CA THR A 66 -15.66 -6.97 -18.20
C THR A 66 -14.28 -6.91 -18.82
N ILE A 67 -13.80 -8.02 -19.39
CA ILE A 67 -12.48 -8.09 -20.04
C ILE A 67 -12.59 -7.61 -21.49
N TYR A 68 -11.68 -6.73 -21.89
CA TYR A 68 -11.51 -6.24 -23.26
C TYR A 68 -10.41 -6.99 -24.01
N THR A 69 -9.38 -7.45 -23.32
CA THR A 69 -8.28 -8.25 -23.88
C THR A 69 -7.76 -9.19 -22.78
N PRO A 70 -7.45 -10.46 -23.08
CA PRO A 70 -7.63 -11.15 -24.36
C PRO A 70 -9.10 -11.40 -24.72
N ASP A 71 -9.38 -11.75 -25.98
CA ASP A 71 -10.73 -12.12 -26.42
C ASP A 71 -11.18 -13.40 -25.71
N GLU A 72 -12.49 -13.55 -25.43
CA GLU A 72 -13.01 -14.71 -24.67
C GLU A 72 -12.68 -16.07 -25.29
N SER A 73 -12.52 -16.13 -26.62
CA SER A 73 -12.11 -17.34 -27.34
C SER A 73 -10.67 -17.78 -27.04
N GLU A 74 -9.86 -16.89 -26.49
CA GLU A 74 -8.46 -17.13 -26.13
C GLU A 74 -8.29 -17.52 -24.65
N TRP A 75 -9.36 -17.49 -23.86
CA TRP A 75 -9.28 -17.79 -22.43
C TRP A 75 -9.17 -19.29 -22.19
N ASP A 76 -8.06 -19.70 -21.58
CA ASP A 76 -7.91 -21.01 -20.98
C ASP A 76 -8.58 -21.08 -19.59
N ASP A 77 -8.54 -22.26 -18.98
CA ASP A 77 -9.18 -22.52 -17.68
C ASP A 77 -8.49 -21.71 -16.56
N ASP A 78 -7.17 -21.55 -16.63
CA ASP A 78 -6.38 -20.82 -15.63
C ASP A 78 -6.71 -19.32 -15.66
N PHE A 79 -6.83 -18.71 -16.85
CA PHE A 79 -7.28 -17.33 -17.00
C PHE A 79 -8.69 -17.13 -16.42
N ARG A 80 -9.61 -18.07 -16.69
CA ARG A 80 -10.99 -18.01 -16.16
C ARG A 80 -11.03 -18.08 -14.65
N GLU A 81 -10.24 -18.98 -14.05
CA GLU A 81 -10.13 -19.13 -12.60
C GLU A 81 -9.56 -17.85 -11.97
N THR A 82 -8.50 -17.28 -12.55
CA THR A 82 -7.90 -16.03 -12.09
C THR A 82 -8.90 -14.87 -12.13
N ILE A 83 -9.61 -14.65 -13.25
CA ILE A 83 -10.62 -13.58 -13.32
C ILE A 83 -11.76 -13.81 -12.32
N THR A 84 -12.20 -15.05 -12.12
CA THR A 84 -13.24 -15.38 -11.13
C THR A 84 -12.76 -15.06 -9.71
N SER A 85 -11.51 -15.39 -9.39
CA SER A 85 -10.91 -15.06 -8.09
C SER A 85 -10.85 -13.55 -7.89
N ILE A 86 -10.36 -12.80 -8.88
CA ILE A 86 -10.27 -11.33 -8.82
C ILE A 86 -11.67 -10.73 -8.63
N ASP A 87 -12.68 -11.17 -9.39
CA ASP A 87 -14.05 -10.64 -9.29
C ASP A 87 -14.65 -10.81 -7.89
N SER A 88 -14.38 -11.96 -7.24
CA SER A 88 -14.84 -12.24 -5.87
C SER A 88 -14.24 -11.29 -4.83
N GLU A 89 -13.05 -10.76 -5.10
CA GLU A 89 -12.31 -9.85 -4.21
C GLU A 89 -12.55 -8.36 -4.53
N VAL A 90 -13.27 -8.02 -5.61
CA VAL A 90 -13.58 -6.62 -5.94
C VAL A 90 -14.52 -6.02 -4.88
N THR A 91 -13.97 -5.11 -4.07
CA THR A 91 -14.72 -4.32 -3.07
C THR A 91 -15.04 -2.89 -3.55
N GLY A 92 -14.36 -2.43 -4.61
CA GLY A 92 -14.41 -1.03 -5.06
C GLY A 92 -13.50 -0.09 -4.28
N ASP A 93 -12.71 -0.64 -3.35
CA ASP A 93 -11.70 0.13 -2.64
C ASP A 93 -10.42 0.24 -3.47
N ILE A 94 -10.32 1.34 -4.22
CA ILE A 94 -9.16 1.69 -5.03
C ILE A 94 -8.35 2.83 -4.40
N PHE A 95 -8.67 3.23 -3.17
CA PHE A 95 -8.18 4.45 -2.57
C PHE A 95 -6.85 4.23 -1.86
N CYS A 96 -6.01 5.27 -1.83
CA CYS A 96 -4.67 5.20 -1.24
C CYS A 96 -4.63 5.57 0.25
N ASP A 97 -5.77 5.83 0.87
CA ASP A 97 -5.90 6.15 2.29
C ASP A 97 -5.62 4.94 3.20
N ASP A 98 -5.82 3.72 2.71
CA ASP A 98 -5.38 2.48 3.38
C ASP A 98 -3.86 2.34 3.47
N LEU A 99 -3.12 2.92 2.52
CA LEU A 99 -1.65 2.97 2.59
C LEU A 99 -1.19 3.89 3.73
N ALA A 100 -2.00 4.89 4.10
CA ALA A 100 -1.68 5.78 5.21
C ALA A 100 -1.64 5.02 6.54
N ALA A 101 -2.51 4.02 6.73
CA ALA A 101 -2.56 3.21 7.96
C ALA A 101 -1.23 2.46 8.25
N GLN A 102 -0.41 2.24 7.23
CA GLN A 102 0.90 1.59 7.37
C GLN A 102 2.02 2.55 7.81
N ILE A 103 1.78 3.86 7.82
CA ILE A 103 2.77 4.88 8.18
C ILE A 103 2.81 5.01 9.71
N PRO A 104 3.89 4.61 10.40
CA PRO A 104 3.96 4.81 11.84
C PRO A 104 4.02 6.31 12.18
N ALA A 105 3.46 6.70 13.33
CA ALA A 105 3.60 8.04 13.89
C ALA A 105 5.06 8.51 14.06
N THR A 106 6.00 7.57 14.11
CA THR A 106 7.45 7.81 14.22
C THR A 106 8.15 7.90 12.86
N ALA A 107 7.42 7.92 11.75
CA ALA A 107 8.00 8.07 10.42
C ALA A 107 8.79 9.38 10.32
N ARG A 108 9.91 9.33 9.62
CA ARG A 108 10.86 10.45 9.56
C ARG A 108 10.71 11.17 8.23
N ARG A 109 10.51 12.49 8.25
CA ARG A 109 10.63 13.34 7.05
C ARG A 109 12.04 13.19 6.45
N ILE A 110 12.11 12.94 5.15
CA ILE A 110 13.38 12.81 4.41
C ILE A 110 13.51 13.82 3.28
N GLU A 111 12.39 14.31 2.74
CA GLU A 111 12.35 15.35 1.73
C GLU A 111 11.09 16.20 1.93
N GLU A 112 11.16 17.48 1.59
CA GLU A 112 10.04 18.40 1.69
C GLU A 112 10.11 19.41 0.54
N THR A 113 8.99 19.57 -0.16
CA THR A 113 8.80 20.59 -1.20
C THR A 113 7.75 21.61 -0.72
N ASP A 114 7.35 22.56 -1.55
CA ASP A 114 6.28 23.49 -1.20
C ASP A 114 4.94 22.77 -0.99
N ASP A 115 4.69 21.69 -1.73
CA ASP A 115 3.39 21.00 -1.79
C ASP A 115 3.39 19.61 -1.13
N THR A 116 4.56 19.02 -0.88
CA THR A 116 4.66 17.63 -0.40
C THR A 116 5.69 17.44 0.69
N VAL A 117 5.52 16.36 1.45
CA VAL A 117 6.52 15.84 2.38
C VAL A 117 6.70 14.35 2.12
N GLN A 118 7.95 13.92 1.96
CA GLN A 118 8.28 12.50 1.87
C GLN A 118 8.75 11.99 3.23
N PHE A 119 8.22 10.85 3.64
CA PHE A 119 8.56 10.14 4.87
C PHE A 119 9.29 8.84 4.56
N ALA A 120 10.20 8.43 5.44
CA ALA A 120 10.80 7.11 5.45
C ALA A 120 10.50 6.39 6.77
N PHE A 121 10.16 5.12 6.68
CA PHE A 121 9.73 4.33 7.83
C PHE A 121 9.89 2.82 7.61
N THR A 122 9.63 2.05 8.67
CA THR A 122 9.31 0.63 8.57
C THR A 122 7.78 0.53 8.73
N PRO A 123 7.04 -0.08 7.79
CA PRO A 123 5.59 -0.18 7.87
C PRO A 123 5.10 -0.87 9.15
N VAL A 124 3.92 -0.46 9.61
CA VAL A 124 3.18 -1.22 10.62
C VAL A 124 2.25 -2.22 9.92
N PRO A 125 2.22 -3.50 10.35
CA PRO A 125 1.28 -4.46 9.81
C PRO A 125 -0.16 -4.12 10.23
N GLY A 126 -1.11 -4.37 9.34
CA GLY A 126 -2.53 -4.27 9.63
C GLY A 126 -3.00 -5.32 10.65
N GLU A 127 -4.26 -5.20 11.07
CA GLU A 127 -4.90 -6.16 11.97
C GLU A 127 -5.05 -7.53 11.30
N GLU A 128 -5.43 -7.54 10.03
CA GLU A 128 -5.62 -8.75 9.21
C GLU A 128 -4.30 -9.34 8.66
N SER A 129 -3.16 -8.67 8.85
CA SER A 129 -1.88 -9.18 8.32
C SER A 129 -1.53 -10.55 8.91
N ASP A 130 -1.15 -11.49 8.05
CA ASP A 130 -0.73 -12.82 8.48
C ASP A 130 0.71 -12.83 9.06
N ASP A 131 1.14 -13.98 9.59
CA ASP A 131 2.47 -14.14 10.17
C ASP A 131 3.63 -13.92 9.18
N MET A 132 3.41 -14.25 7.90
CA MET A 132 4.41 -14.09 6.84
C MET A 132 4.54 -12.61 6.48
N GLU A 133 3.43 -11.95 6.21
CA GLU A 133 3.33 -10.53 5.91
C GLU A 133 3.95 -9.69 7.04
N ARG A 134 3.59 -9.97 8.30
CA ARG A 134 4.19 -9.32 9.48
C ARG A 134 5.71 -9.48 9.52
N LYS A 135 6.25 -10.61 9.09
CA LYS A 135 7.71 -10.83 9.03
C LYS A 135 8.35 -10.04 7.89
N ILE A 136 7.70 -9.94 6.74
CA ILE A 136 8.16 -9.14 5.60
C ILE A 136 8.16 -7.66 5.97
N LEU A 137 7.05 -7.12 6.50
CA LEU A 137 6.90 -5.71 6.86
C LEU A 137 7.94 -5.25 7.89
N LYS A 138 8.35 -6.13 8.82
CA LYS A 138 9.45 -5.86 9.78
C LYS A 138 10.84 -5.74 9.13
N LYS A 139 11.01 -6.19 7.88
CA LYS A 139 12.29 -6.23 7.17
C LYS A 139 12.39 -5.21 6.04
N VAL A 140 11.27 -4.75 5.49
CA VAL A 140 11.27 -3.75 4.42
C VAL A 140 11.57 -2.35 4.94
N LYS A 141 11.97 -1.49 4.01
CA LYS A 141 12.03 -0.03 4.18
C LYS A 141 11.02 0.58 3.26
N ALA A 142 10.18 1.44 3.81
CA ALA A 142 9.14 2.11 3.07
C ALA A 142 9.38 3.61 3.01
N SER A 143 8.82 4.21 1.97
CA SER A 143 8.65 5.66 1.90
C SER A 143 7.26 6.00 1.39
N ALA A 144 6.72 7.13 1.84
CA ALA A 144 5.46 7.65 1.36
C ALA A 144 5.57 9.16 1.14
N THR A 145 4.96 9.65 0.07
CA THR A 145 4.85 11.09 -0.19
C THR A 145 3.44 11.53 0.15
N LEU A 146 3.32 12.48 1.07
CA LEU A 146 2.03 13.04 1.49
C LEU A 146 1.87 14.46 0.93
N SER A 147 0.66 14.77 0.49
CA SER A 147 0.22 16.12 0.13
C SER A 147 0.13 17.01 1.37
N LYS A 148 0.77 18.17 1.37
CA LYS A 148 0.67 19.14 2.48
C LYS A 148 -0.71 19.78 2.60
N ALA A 149 -1.49 19.80 1.53
CA ALA A 149 -2.81 20.43 1.54
C ALA A 149 -3.80 19.68 2.44
N ASP A 150 -3.69 18.36 2.51
CA ASP A 150 -4.73 17.49 3.06
C ASP A 150 -4.25 16.13 3.58
N GLY A 151 -2.93 15.86 3.60
CA GLY A 151 -2.37 14.61 4.11
C GLY A 151 -2.56 13.39 3.20
N GLN A 152 -3.17 13.55 2.02
CA GLN A 152 -3.42 12.45 1.10
C GLN A 152 -2.11 11.81 0.58
N VAL A 153 -2.11 10.49 0.44
CA VAL A 153 -0.97 9.72 -0.09
C VAL A 153 -0.87 9.94 -1.60
N LEU A 154 0.29 10.38 -2.08
CA LEU A 154 0.58 10.60 -3.50
C LEU A 154 1.49 9.50 -4.09
N SER A 155 2.34 8.92 -3.26
CA SER A 155 3.11 7.73 -3.61
C SER A 155 3.48 6.93 -2.38
N PHE A 156 3.68 5.63 -2.58
CA PHE A 156 4.10 4.70 -1.54
C PHE A 156 5.06 3.69 -2.15
N SER A 157 6.19 3.44 -1.50
CA SER A 157 7.14 2.42 -1.94
C SER A 157 7.62 1.59 -0.78
N MET A 158 7.93 0.33 -1.05
CA MET A 158 8.56 -0.59 -0.12
C MET A 158 9.67 -1.34 -0.83
N SER A 159 10.81 -1.50 -0.16
CA SER A 159 11.91 -2.31 -0.65
C SER A 159 12.47 -3.18 0.45
N LEU A 160 12.82 -4.42 0.11
CA LEU A 160 13.58 -5.29 0.99
C LEU A 160 15.08 -5.00 0.80
N PRO A 161 15.77 -4.39 1.79
CA PRO A 161 17.17 -3.98 1.64
C PRO A 161 18.14 -5.16 1.56
N LYS A 162 17.76 -6.34 2.05
CA LYS A 162 18.57 -7.55 1.99
C LYS A 162 17.71 -8.82 2.03
N PRO A 163 18.14 -9.90 1.35
CA PRO A 163 17.47 -11.19 1.44
C PRO A 163 17.30 -11.67 2.88
N PHE A 164 16.18 -12.33 3.18
CA PHE A 164 15.93 -12.93 4.49
C PHE A 164 15.12 -14.22 4.40
N LYS A 165 15.15 -15.01 5.47
CA LYS A 165 14.40 -16.27 5.59
C LYS A 165 13.25 -16.11 6.58
N PRO A 166 12.00 -15.94 6.13
CA PRO A 166 10.85 -15.84 7.04
C PRO A 166 10.46 -17.20 7.66
N ALA A 167 10.90 -18.30 7.04
CA ALA A 167 10.72 -19.68 7.49
C ALA A 167 11.93 -20.54 7.07
N MET A 168 12.07 -21.74 7.65
CA MET A 168 13.19 -22.66 7.33
C MET A 168 13.20 -23.08 5.85
N ILE A 169 12.01 -23.28 5.27
CA ILE A 169 11.82 -23.74 3.89
C ILE A 169 11.71 -22.61 2.87
N ALA A 170 11.83 -21.34 3.30
CA ALA A 170 11.57 -20.18 2.45
C ALA A 170 12.67 -19.10 2.59
N LYS A 171 12.99 -18.46 1.47
CA LYS A 171 13.87 -17.30 1.42
C LYS A 171 13.29 -16.28 0.45
N ILE A 172 13.17 -15.04 0.90
CA ILE A 172 12.85 -13.89 0.04
C ILE A 172 14.17 -13.23 -0.34
N ASN A 173 14.43 -13.14 -1.64
CA ASN A 173 15.62 -12.49 -2.19
C ASN A 173 15.34 -11.01 -2.50
N THR A 174 14.23 -10.75 -3.19
CA THR A 174 13.78 -9.41 -3.56
C THR A 174 12.32 -9.24 -3.15
N PHE A 175 12.00 -8.05 -2.67
CA PHE A 175 10.64 -7.54 -2.58
C PHE A 175 10.72 -6.05 -2.86
N GLN A 176 9.99 -5.60 -3.86
CA GLN A 176 9.80 -4.21 -4.22
C GLN A 176 8.32 -3.99 -4.45
N LEU A 177 7.79 -2.88 -3.94
CA LEU A 177 6.47 -2.38 -4.26
C LEU A 177 6.60 -0.90 -4.53
N ASP A 178 6.01 -0.42 -5.62
CA ASP A 178 5.89 0.99 -5.96
C ASP A 178 4.43 1.26 -6.34
N ALA A 179 3.82 2.22 -5.66
CA ALA A 179 2.46 2.66 -5.86
C ALA A 179 2.43 4.17 -6.13
N THR A 180 1.68 4.57 -7.16
CA THR A 180 1.42 5.95 -7.55
C THR A 180 -0.06 6.24 -7.37
N CYS A 181 -0.36 7.33 -6.67
CA CYS A 181 -1.71 7.74 -6.36
C CYS A 181 -2.02 9.08 -7.00
N VAL A 182 -3.24 9.21 -7.53
CA VAL A 182 -3.70 10.45 -8.18
C VAL A 182 -5.08 10.85 -7.65
N ARG A 183 -5.45 12.11 -7.85
CA ARG A 183 -6.70 12.66 -7.32
C ARG A 183 -7.92 12.18 -8.10
N ALA A 184 -8.91 11.66 -7.40
CA ALA A 184 -10.26 11.49 -7.91
C ALA A 184 -11.04 12.83 -7.86
N PRO A 185 -12.14 12.96 -8.63
CA PRO A 185 -12.98 14.17 -8.62
C PRO A 185 -13.57 14.54 -7.25
N ASP A 186 -13.72 13.57 -6.34
CA ASP A 186 -14.21 13.78 -4.98
C ASP A 186 -13.12 14.27 -4.00
N GLY A 187 -11.88 14.42 -4.47
CA GLY A 187 -10.74 14.91 -3.71
C GLY A 187 -9.90 13.82 -3.04
N ARG A 188 -10.38 12.57 -2.96
CA ARG A 188 -9.57 11.43 -2.47
C ARG A 188 -8.47 11.09 -3.45
N THR A 189 -7.48 10.34 -2.99
CA THR A 189 -6.47 9.74 -3.88
C THR A 189 -6.78 8.29 -4.16
N TYR A 190 -6.65 7.87 -5.41
CA TYR A 190 -6.80 6.48 -5.84
C TYR A 190 -5.51 5.96 -6.46
N LEU A 191 -5.35 4.64 -6.44
CA LEU A 191 -4.21 3.94 -7.01
C LEU A 191 -4.25 4.01 -8.55
N GLU A 192 -3.42 4.87 -9.14
CA GLU A 192 -3.28 4.93 -10.60
C GLU A 192 -2.45 3.75 -11.11
N ALA A 193 -1.34 3.46 -10.41
CA ALA A 193 -0.42 2.42 -10.83
C ALA A 193 0.24 1.75 -9.62
N MET A 194 0.41 0.44 -9.71
CA MET A 194 1.18 -0.37 -8.78
C MET A 194 2.05 -1.35 -9.55
N GLN A 195 3.29 -1.50 -9.10
CA GLN A 195 4.15 -2.61 -9.48
C GLN A 195 4.67 -3.28 -8.22
N MET A 196 4.64 -4.62 -8.21
CA MET A 196 5.22 -5.44 -7.17
C MET A 196 6.16 -6.46 -7.79
N ASP A 197 7.42 -6.45 -7.37
CA ASP A 197 8.41 -7.46 -7.76
C ASP A 197 8.79 -8.31 -6.55
N VAL A 198 8.58 -9.62 -6.65
CA VAL A 198 8.94 -10.55 -5.60
C VAL A 198 9.73 -11.71 -6.18
N SER A 199 10.85 -12.05 -5.54
CA SER A 199 11.62 -13.25 -5.90
C SER A 199 12.18 -13.94 -4.68
N GLY A 200 12.34 -15.26 -4.79
CA GLY A 200 12.72 -16.07 -3.66
C GLY A 200 12.87 -17.54 -4.00
N SER A 201 12.82 -18.34 -2.95
CA SER A 201 12.75 -19.78 -3.06
C SER A 201 11.90 -20.35 -1.93
N ALA A 202 11.02 -21.31 -2.23
CA ALA A 202 10.24 -22.08 -1.28
C ALA A 202 10.35 -23.58 -1.61
N MET A 203 10.51 -24.44 -0.61
CA MET A 203 10.66 -25.90 -0.82
C MET A 203 11.74 -26.25 -1.86
N MET A 204 12.86 -25.52 -1.85
CA MET A 204 13.98 -25.63 -2.81
C MET A 204 13.67 -25.23 -4.26
N GLN A 205 12.45 -24.78 -4.57
CA GLN A 205 12.09 -24.24 -5.87
C GLN A 205 12.20 -22.72 -5.86
N ALA A 206 12.86 -22.16 -6.87
CA ALA A 206 12.94 -20.72 -7.05
C ALA A 206 11.62 -20.19 -7.63
N PHE A 207 11.26 -18.97 -7.25
CA PHE A 207 10.15 -18.23 -7.83
C PHE A 207 10.57 -16.78 -8.10
N SER A 208 9.95 -16.18 -9.11
CA SER A 208 10.07 -14.77 -9.44
C SER A 208 8.78 -14.34 -10.10
N GLN A 209 8.15 -13.30 -9.58
CA GLN A 209 6.89 -12.77 -10.06
C GLN A 209 6.96 -11.25 -10.09
N THR A 210 6.36 -10.66 -11.12
CA THR A 210 6.15 -9.23 -11.24
C THR A 210 4.67 -9.02 -11.50
N VAL A 211 4.00 -8.35 -10.57
CA VAL A 211 2.59 -7.96 -10.70
C VAL A 211 2.53 -6.49 -11.00
N THR A 212 1.76 -6.11 -12.03
CA THR A 212 1.47 -4.72 -12.36
C THR A 212 -0.04 -4.53 -12.45
N GLN A 213 -0.50 -3.41 -11.89
CA GLN A 213 -1.87 -2.95 -11.99
C GLN A 213 -1.85 -1.48 -12.36
N ARG A 214 -2.67 -1.09 -13.33
CA ARG A 214 -2.80 0.32 -13.71
C ARG A 214 -4.25 0.65 -13.98
N ILE A 215 -4.83 1.60 -13.24
CA ILE A 215 -6.09 2.22 -13.61
C ILE A 215 -5.79 3.17 -14.78
N THR A 216 -6.24 2.80 -15.97
CA THR A 216 -6.04 3.59 -17.19
C THR A 216 -7.06 4.69 -17.32
N LYS A 217 -8.24 4.52 -16.70
CA LYS A 217 -9.31 5.50 -16.71
C LYS A 217 -10.24 5.35 -15.52
N LEU A 218 -10.38 6.42 -14.73
CA LEU A 218 -11.47 6.54 -13.76
C LEU A 218 -12.74 7.03 -14.46
N LEU A 219 -13.83 6.30 -14.34
CA LEU A 219 -15.12 6.65 -14.94
C LEU A 219 -16.01 7.38 -13.93
N ASP A 220 -17.29 7.60 -14.28
CA ASP A 220 -18.22 8.27 -13.40
C ASP A 220 -18.52 7.46 -12.13
N PRO A 221 -18.77 8.14 -10.99
CA PRO A 221 -19.15 7.47 -9.77
C PRO A 221 -20.52 6.81 -9.90
N VAL A 222 -20.66 5.62 -9.33
CA VAL A 222 -21.93 4.90 -9.29
C VAL A 222 -22.73 5.33 -8.07
N SER A 223 -24.02 5.58 -8.30
CA SER A 223 -24.97 5.82 -7.22
C SER A 223 -25.38 4.48 -6.64
N ILE A 224 -25.00 4.22 -5.39
CA ILE A 224 -25.55 3.07 -4.65
C ILE A 224 -26.99 3.44 -4.28
N PRO A 225 -28.00 2.64 -4.65
CA PRO A 225 -29.40 2.90 -4.31
C PRO A 225 -29.68 2.85 -2.80
#